data_AF-A0A2T1DCM4-F1
#
_entry.id   AF-A0A2T1DCM4-F1
#
_cell.length_a   1.000
_cell.length_b   1.000
_cell.length_c   1.000
_cell.angle_alpha   90.00
_cell.angle_beta   90.00
_cell.angle_gamma   90.00
#
_symmetry.space_group_name_H-M   'P 1'
#
loop_
_entity.id
_entity.type
_entity.pdbx_description
1 polymer ?
#
loop_
_entity_poly.entity_id
_entity_poly.type
_entity_poly.pdbx_seq_one_letter_code
_entity_poly.pdbx_strand_id
1 'polypeptide(L)'
;MQWQIRTDNTISINLQIDDIFLLRFVNKIQNPAIKNFLVFQHTKLHEDMQKIWLSELHNIMELSRSDARKHYLKGNKLPKDLQLREQVLSELADRYLDKHHLNWFLMKDLEALLELALSTKSVIHCVSN
;
A
#
# COMPACT_ATOMS: atom_id res chain seq x y z
N MET A 1 10.07 7.84 8.18
CA MET A 1 11.00 6.69 8.13
C MET A 1 11.44 6.39 6.69
N GLN A 2 12.59 5.72 6.50
CA GLN A 2 13.08 5.30 5.18
C GLN A 2 13.12 3.78 5.07
N TRP A 3 12.48 3.24 4.03
CA TRP A 3 12.45 1.82 3.70
C TRP A 3 13.34 1.58 2.49
N GLN A 4 14.34 0.72 2.64
CA GLN A 4 15.44 0.57 1.67
C GLN A 4 15.65 -0.89 1.30
N ILE A 5 15.74 -1.18 0.00
CA ILE A 5 16.32 -2.45 -0.46
C ILE A 5 17.84 -2.24 -0.56
N ARG A 6 18.62 -3.16 0.03
CA ARG A 6 20.08 -3.15 -0.06
C ARG A 6 20.58 -4.39 -0.80
N THR A 7 21.39 -4.17 -1.83
CA THR A 7 22.17 -5.22 -2.52
C THR A 7 23.65 -4.87 -2.39
N ASP A 8 24.48 -5.81 -1.92
CA ASP A 8 25.95 -5.64 -1.84
C ASP A 8 26.40 -4.32 -1.21
N ASN A 9 25.79 -3.95 -0.07
CA ASN A 9 26.01 -2.70 0.68
C ASN A 9 25.63 -1.38 -0.04
N THR A 10 25.10 -1.43 -1.26
CA THR A 10 24.50 -0.28 -1.95
C THR A 10 22.99 -0.21 -1.71
N ILE A 11 22.44 1.01 -1.59
CA ILE A 11 20.99 1.24 -1.53
C ILE A 11 20.48 1.19 -2.97
N SER A 12 19.61 0.23 -3.27
CA SER A 12 19.10 0.01 -4.62
C SER A 12 17.80 0.80 -4.84
N ILE A 13 16.95 0.90 -3.81
CA ILE A 13 15.72 1.70 -3.81
C ILE A 13 15.50 2.26 -2.41
N ASN A 14 15.00 3.50 -2.33
CA ASN A 14 14.59 4.16 -1.10
C ASN A 14 13.14 4.65 -1.22
N LEU A 15 12.30 4.30 -0.25
CA LEU A 15 10.95 4.80 -0.10
C LEU A 15 10.82 5.55 1.23
N GLN A 16 10.52 6.85 1.13
CA GLN A 16 10.22 7.67 2.29
C GLN A 16 8.75 7.44 2.67
N ILE A 17 8.52 6.89 3.86
CA ILE A 17 7.18 6.68 4.40
C ILE A 17 7.00 7.61 5.60
N ASP A 18 5.96 8.44 5.58
CA ASP A 18 5.60 9.28 6.72
C ASP A 18 4.84 8.47 7.78
N ASP A 19 5.04 8.84 9.05
CA ASP A 19 4.53 8.08 10.19
C ASP A 19 2.99 8.11 10.24
N ILE A 20 2.38 9.18 9.72
CA ILE A 20 0.92 9.34 9.67
C ILE A 20 0.31 8.33 8.69
N PHE A 21 0.89 8.18 7.50
CA PHE A 21 0.52 7.15 6.54
C PHE A 21 0.63 5.77 7.15
N LEU A 22 1.77 5.46 7.79
CA LEU A 22 1.99 4.14 8.36
C LEU A 22 0.99 3.81 9.47
N LEU A 23 0.76 4.75 10.39
CA LEU A 23 -0.25 4.62 11.45
C LEU A 23 -1.65 4.36 10.87
N ARG A 24 -2.05 5.11 9.84
CA ARG A 24 -3.34 4.92 9.18
C ARG A 24 -3.44 3.60 8.44
N PHE A 25 -2.38 3.23 7.73
CA PHE A 25 -2.32 1.98 6.98
C PHE A 25 -2.52 0.80 7.93
N VAL A 26 -1.76 0.76 9.03
CA VAL A 26 -1.87 -0.39 9.92
C VAL A 26 -3.14 -0.40 10.76
N ASN A 27 -3.70 0.76 11.09
CA ASN A 27 -5.05 0.79 11.70
C ASN A 27 -6.12 0.12 10.82
N LYS A 28 -5.88 -0.03 9.50
CA LYS A 28 -6.77 -0.77 8.58
C LYS A 28 -6.44 -2.25 8.47
N ILE A 29 -5.23 -2.68 8.81
CA ILE A 29 -4.82 -4.08 8.77
C ILE A 29 -5.56 -4.83 9.86
N GLN A 30 -6.11 -6.01 9.56
CA GLN A 30 -6.74 -6.87 10.56
C GLN A 30 -5.82 -7.97 11.07
N ASN A 31 -4.75 -8.26 10.33
CA ASN A 31 -3.80 -9.31 10.65
C ASN A 31 -3.04 -9.02 11.95
N PRO A 32 -3.16 -9.89 12.98
CA PRO A 32 -2.50 -9.70 14.26
C PRO A 32 -0.98 -9.75 14.15
N ALA A 33 -0.43 -10.47 13.16
CA ALA A 33 1.01 -10.50 12.93
C ALA A 33 1.51 -9.10 12.60
N ILE A 34 0.83 -8.32 11.75
CA ILE A 34 1.24 -6.94 11.45
C ILE A 34 0.83 -5.96 12.56
N LYS A 35 -0.35 -6.12 13.19
CA LYS A 35 -0.76 -5.27 14.31
C LYS A 35 0.22 -5.30 15.49
N ASN A 36 0.81 -6.47 15.75
CA ASN A 36 1.85 -6.62 16.78
C ASN A 36 3.25 -6.26 16.25
N PHE A 37 3.39 -6.07 14.94
CA PHE A 37 4.64 -5.73 14.26
C PHE A 37 4.84 -4.22 14.09
N LEU A 38 3.81 -3.37 14.28
CA LEU A 38 4.10 -1.93 14.27
C LEU A 38 4.80 -1.46 15.54
N VAL A 39 5.63 -0.42 15.54
CA VAL A 39 6.32 0.39 14.52
C VAL A 39 7.70 0.63 15.18
N PHE A 40 8.78 0.83 14.42
CA PHE A 40 10.09 1.35 14.85
C PHE A 40 11.17 0.38 15.35
N GLN A 41 10.87 -0.87 15.73
CA GLN A 41 11.90 -1.72 16.36
C GLN A 41 12.66 -2.66 15.42
N HIS A 42 12.09 -2.99 14.25
CA HIS A 42 12.74 -3.91 13.33
C HIS A 42 13.35 -3.18 12.15
N THR A 43 14.68 -3.16 12.14
CA THR A 43 15.50 -2.62 11.05
C THR A 43 15.44 -3.47 9.78
N LYS A 44 14.75 -4.63 9.80
CA LYS A 44 14.69 -5.58 8.68
C LYS A 44 13.31 -6.24 8.57
N LEU A 45 12.76 -6.25 7.35
CA LEU A 45 11.57 -6.99 6.96
C LEU A 45 11.99 -8.19 6.11
N HIS A 46 11.92 -9.40 6.70
CA HIS A 46 12.26 -10.65 6.04
C HIS A 46 11.15 -11.11 5.08
N GLU A 47 11.45 -12.09 4.22
CA GLU A 47 10.59 -12.58 3.15
C GLU A 47 9.15 -12.90 3.61
N ASP A 48 8.98 -13.64 4.70
CA ASP A 48 7.63 -13.99 5.20
C ASP A 48 6.83 -12.76 5.60
N MET A 49 7.47 -11.81 6.28
CA MET A 49 6.81 -10.55 6.62
C MET A 49 6.53 -9.70 5.38
N GLN A 50 7.43 -9.66 4.40
CA GLN A 50 7.18 -8.97 3.13
C GLN A 50 5.94 -9.53 2.42
N LYS A 51 5.75 -10.86 2.39
CA LYS A 51 4.55 -11.50 1.83
C LYS A 51 3.28 -11.12 2.56
N ILE A 52 3.31 -11.13 3.89
CA ILE A 52 2.14 -10.74 4.71
C ILE A 52 1.81 -9.27 4.46
N TRP A 53 2.81 -8.38 4.45
CA TRP A 53 2.63 -6.96 4.14
C TRP A 53 2.03 -6.72 2.75
N LEU A 54 2.54 -7.42 1.73
CA LEU A 54 2.02 -7.32 0.37
C LEU A 54 0.57 -7.78 0.28
N SER A 55 0.24 -8.91 0.92
CA SER A 55 -1.13 -9.43 0.96
C SER A 55 -2.11 -8.46 1.65
N GLU A 56 -1.73 -7.87 2.78
CA GLU A 56 -2.57 -6.91 3.49
C GLU A 56 -2.72 -5.59 2.72
N LEU A 57 -1.66 -5.16 2.04
CA LEU A 57 -1.69 -4.01 1.16
C LEU A 57 -2.70 -4.21 0.02
N HIS A 58 -2.65 -5.35 -0.68
CA HIS A 58 -3.61 -5.70 -1.73
C HIS A 58 -5.04 -5.72 -1.21
N ASN A 59 -5.28 -6.36 -0.06
CA ASN A 59 -6.61 -6.42 0.55
C ASN A 59 -7.15 -5.01 0.86
N ILE A 60 -6.32 -4.14 1.45
CA ILE A 60 -6.73 -2.76 1.76
C ILE A 60 -7.05 -1.99 0.47
N MET A 61 -6.24 -2.13 -0.58
CA MET A 61 -6.45 -1.47 -1.86
C MET A 61 -7.75 -1.94 -2.52
N GLU A 62 -8.02 -3.24 -2.52
CA GLU A 62 -9.22 -3.82 -3.08
C GLU A 62 -10.48 -3.38 -2.31
N LEU A 63 -10.47 -3.48 -0.98
CA LEU A 63 -11.57 -3.07 -0.13
C LEU A 63 -11.88 -1.58 -0.31
N SER A 64 -10.84 -0.74 -0.30
CA SER A 64 -11.02 0.71 -0.41
C SER A 64 -11.54 1.11 -1.80
N ARG A 65 -11.10 0.42 -2.88
CA ARG A 65 -11.67 0.58 -4.23
C ARG A 65 -13.12 0.12 -4.30
N SER A 66 -13.45 -1.02 -3.70
CA SER A 66 -14.82 -1.53 -3.64
C SER A 66 -15.76 -0.55 -2.94
N ASP A 67 -15.33 0.02 -1.81
CA ASP A 67 -16.11 1.00 -1.05
C ASP A 67 -16.28 2.31 -1.82
N ALA A 68 -15.22 2.81 -2.47
CA ALA A 68 -15.32 4.00 -3.32
C ALA A 68 -16.26 3.76 -4.52
N ARG A 69 -16.18 2.60 -5.17
CA ARG A 69 -17.10 2.22 -6.25
C ARG A 69 -18.55 2.19 -5.77
N LYS A 70 -18.84 1.56 -4.62
CA LYS A 70 -20.18 1.55 -4.00
C LYS A 70 -20.67 2.96 -3.69
N HIS A 71 -19.80 3.84 -3.22
CA HIS A 71 -20.13 5.24 -2.96
C HIS A 71 -20.60 5.94 -4.24
N TYR A 72 -19.87 5.81 -5.34
CA TYR A 72 -20.21 6.47 -6.60
C TYR A 72 -21.41 5.85 -7.32
N LEU A 73 -21.59 4.53 -7.22
CA LEU A 73 -22.77 3.85 -7.77
C LEU A 73 -24.09 4.32 -7.12
N LYS A 74 -24.06 4.74 -5.86
CA LYS A 74 -25.25 5.20 -5.12
C LYS A 74 -25.67 6.63 -5.46
N GLY A 75 -24.80 7.44 -6.07
CA GLY A 75 -25.02 8.90 -6.20
C GLY A 75 -24.90 9.48 -7.61
N ASN A 76 -24.29 8.78 -8.57
CA ASN A 76 -23.93 9.37 -9.87
C ASN A 76 -24.60 8.71 -11.08
N LYS A 77 -24.94 9.52 -12.09
CA LYS A 77 -25.26 9.05 -13.44
C LYS A 77 -23.96 8.62 -14.13
N LEU A 78 -23.70 7.32 -14.16
CA LEU A 78 -22.53 6.74 -14.82
C LEU A 78 -22.79 6.47 -16.32
N PRO A 79 -21.72 6.37 -17.15
CA PRO A 79 -21.85 5.94 -18.54
C PRO A 79 -22.63 4.64 -18.69
N LYS A 80 -23.43 4.52 -19.76
CA LYS A 80 -24.17 3.28 -20.07
C LYS A 80 -23.24 2.18 -20.58
N ASP A 81 -22.22 2.57 -21.33
CA ASP A 81 -21.16 1.69 -21.79
C ASP A 81 -20.40 1.08 -20.60
N LEU A 82 -20.22 -0.24 -20.63
CA LEU A 82 -19.64 -0.99 -19.52
C LEU A 82 -18.15 -0.68 -19.34
N GLN A 83 -17.40 -0.63 -20.44
CA GLN A 83 -15.95 -0.43 -20.40
C GLN A 83 -15.62 0.98 -19.91
N LEU A 84 -16.30 1.99 -20.45
CA LEU A 84 -16.16 3.37 -20.04
C LEU A 84 -16.62 3.59 -18.59
N ARG A 85 -17.69 2.90 -18.14
CA ARG A 85 -18.12 2.96 -16.75
C ARG A 85 -17.05 2.43 -15.80
N GLU A 86 -16.44 1.29 -16.11
CA GLU A 86 -15.38 0.71 -15.28
C GLU A 86 -14.15 1.61 -15.23
N GLN A 87 -13.77 2.22 -16.34
CA GLN A 87 -12.67 3.21 -16.38
C GLN A 87 -12.96 4.41 -15.48
N VAL A 88 -14.14 5.03 -15.65
CA VAL A 88 -14.56 6.18 -14.84
C VAL A 88 -14.63 5.81 -13.35
N LEU A 89 -15.18 4.64 -13.02
CA LEU A 89 -15.26 4.17 -11.64
C LEU A 89 -13.88 3.92 -11.03
N SER A 90 -12.92 3.41 -11.81
CA SER A 90 -11.54 3.24 -11.36
C SER A 90 -10.89 4.59 -11.04
N GLU A 91 -10.98 5.56 -11.95
CA GLU A 91 -10.40 6.88 -11.73
C GLU A 91 -11.04 7.61 -10.55
N LEU A 92 -12.36 7.52 -10.41
CA LEU A 92 -13.08 8.11 -9.29
C LEU A 92 -12.69 7.46 -7.97
N ALA A 93 -12.53 6.12 -7.96
CA ALA A 93 -12.06 5.41 -6.79
C ALA A 93 -10.65 5.86 -6.37
N ASP A 94 -9.72 5.95 -7.32
CA ASP A 94 -8.34 6.38 -7.04
C ASP A 94 -8.32 7.82 -6.45
N ARG A 95 -9.11 8.76 -7.01
CA ARG A 95 -9.27 10.12 -6.45
C ARG A 95 -9.92 10.15 -5.06
N TYR A 96 -10.85 9.24 -4.79
CA TYR A 96 -11.49 9.14 -3.48
C TYR A 96 -10.48 8.72 -2.41
N LEU A 97 -9.59 7.77 -2.73
CA LEU A 97 -8.55 7.31 -1.80
C LEU A 97 -7.58 8.43 -1.44
N ASP A 98 -7.14 9.21 -2.44
CA ASP A 98 -6.29 10.38 -2.22
C ASP A 98 -6.96 11.41 -1.30
N LYS A 99 -8.26 11.66 -1.48
CA LYS A 99 -9.04 12.58 -0.64
C LYS A 99 -9.20 12.08 0.80
N HIS A 100 -9.22 10.77 1.01
CA HIS A 100 -9.30 10.14 2.34
C HIS A 100 -7.92 9.88 2.97
N HIS A 101 -6.87 10.51 2.43
CA HIS A 101 -5.50 10.47 2.91
C HIS A 101 -4.87 9.07 3.01
N LEU A 102 -5.39 8.11 2.26
CA LEU A 102 -4.62 6.95 1.85
C LEU A 102 -3.91 7.39 0.58
N ASN A 103 -2.67 7.87 0.74
CA ASN A 103 -1.88 8.31 -0.40
C ASN A 103 -1.71 7.12 -1.36
N TRP A 104 -2.49 7.11 -2.45
CA TRP A 104 -2.60 5.97 -3.34
C TRP A 104 -1.27 5.68 -4.04
N PHE A 105 -0.55 6.75 -4.40
CA PHE A 105 0.80 6.67 -4.96
C PHE A 105 1.76 6.02 -3.97
N LEU A 106 1.73 6.42 -2.70
CA LEU A 106 2.59 5.82 -1.67
C LEU A 106 2.28 4.33 -1.42
N MET A 107 1.00 3.94 -1.50
CA MET A 107 0.61 2.52 -1.46
C MET A 107 1.17 1.75 -2.67
N LYS A 108 1.13 2.35 -3.87
CA LYS A 108 1.69 1.75 -5.09
C LYS A 108 3.21 1.64 -5.05
N ASP A 109 3.90 2.65 -4.52
CA ASP A 109 5.34 2.61 -4.34
C ASP A 109 5.75 1.54 -3.32
N LEU A 110 4.97 1.40 -2.24
CA LEU A 110 5.19 0.33 -1.25
C LEU A 110 4.95 -1.06 -1.84
N GLU A 111 3.90 -1.22 -2.66
CA GLU A 111 3.62 -2.46 -3.41
C GLU A 111 4.81 -2.83 -4.30
N ALA A 112 5.28 -1.90 -5.13
CA ALA A 112 6.41 -2.11 -6.02
C ALA A 112 7.70 -2.45 -5.25
N LEU A 113 7.94 -1.81 -4.10
CA LEU A 113 9.08 -2.11 -3.24
C LEU A 113 9.02 -3.55 -2.70
N LEU A 114 7.85 -3.98 -2.22
CA LEU A 114 7.65 -5.34 -1.68
C LEU A 114 7.80 -6.40 -2.78
N GLU A 115 7.19 -6.17 -3.95
CA GLU A 115 7.30 -7.07 -5.10
C GLU A 115 8.75 -7.19 -5.59
N LEU A 116 9.48 -6.08 -5.65
CA LEU A 116 10.89 -6.11 -6.03
C LEU A 116 11.73 -6.87 -5.01
N ALA A 117 11.52 -6.63 -3.72
CA ALA A 117 12.25 -7.34 -2.67
C ALA A 117 12.01 -8.84 -2.74
N LEU A 118 10.76 -9.27 -2.92
CA LEU A 118 10.39 -10.69 -3.04
C LEU A 118 10.97 -11.34 -4.32
N SER A 119 10.85 -10.68 -5.47
CA SER A 119 11.36 -11.21 -6.74
C SER A 119 12.89 -11.33 -6.77
N THR A 120 13.59 -10.44 -6.08
CA THR A 120 15.06 -10.45 -5.97
C THR A 120 15.58 -11.20 -4.75
N LYS A 121 14.70 -11.75 -3.89
CA LYS A 121 15.05 -12.37 -2.59
C LYS A 121 15.83 -11.41 -1.67
N SER A 122 15.54 -10.11 -1.76
CA SER A 122 16.18 -9.07 -0.96
C SER A 122 15.43 -8.85 0.37
N VAL A 123 16.13 -8.26 1.34
CA VAL A 123 15.55 -7.82 2.62
C VAL A 123 15.32 -6.32 2.57
N ILE A 124 14.14 -5.86 3.02
CA ILE A 124 13.87 -4.43 3.17
C ILE A 124 14.38 -3.98 4.54
N HIS A 125 15.16 -2.92 4.57
CA HIS A 125 15.66 -2.28 5.77
C HIS A 125 14.83 -1.06 6.12
N CYS A 126 14.41 -0.94 7.39
CA CYS A 126 13.78 0.27 7.90
C CYS A 126 14.81 1.09 8.69
N VAL A 127 14.98 2.35 8.32
CA VAL A 127 15.89 3.29 8.97
C VAL A 127 15.05 4.47 9.49
N SER A 128 15.11 4.71 10.81
CA SER A 128 14.63 5.96 11.41
C SER A 128 15.77 6.97 11.42
N ASN A 129 15.54 8.15 10.86
CA ASN A 129 16.41 9.31 11.11
C ASN A 129 16.12 9.89 12.49
#